data_AF-A0A1N7STF0-F1
#
_entry.id   AF-A0A1N7STF0-F1
#
_cell.length_a   1.000
_cell.length_b   1.000
_cell.length_c   1.000
_cell.angle_alpha   90.00
_cell.angle_beta   90.00
_cell.angle_gamma   90.00
#
_symmetry.space_group_name_H-M   'P 1'
#
loop_
_entity.id
_entity.type
_entity.pdbx_description
1 polymer ?
#
loop_
_entity_poly.entity_id
_entity_poly.type
_entity_poly.pdbx_seq_one_letter_code
_entity_poly.pdbx_strand_id
1 'polypeptide(L)'
;MSGGCAATTVRYLRLKPDLKQPRLGRPDGDGLSGPHNQASECQARTAKPVSRCAAKVAIDGSRFKAVNSRDKNYTTGKIDKRRQPIEESVQRYLDAIETADRTTPTGFDVKTVHLYEKIARLRREMREFARIKKQLQKHPDKQLSMTDPDARSMATSGRGSGIVGYNVQVAVDTKHHLIVEHEVTNIGNDHGQLGRMAASRKERDGQAEAEGAAARGYFGGPEIRACELNDTSAYVPKPLTSASRKKGLFTKADLVYLAKDDVYRCSAGERAIHRFNTVENGMNLRVYWPSACPRCPLKQRCSPSHYRRIRRWELNIFGVSGTMKSMKLVGS
;
A
#
# COMPACT_ATOMS: atom_id res chain seq x y z
N MET A 1 38.06 -20.65 40.70
CA MET A 1 37.00 -19.68 41.02
C MET A 1 36.08 -19.57 39.81
N SER A 2 34.84 -19.94 40.03
CA SER A 2 33.73 -20.00 39.09
C SER A 2 33.29 -18.63 38.57
N GLY A 3 33.00 -18.53 37.26
CA GLY A 3 32.31 -17.39 36.66
C GLY A 3 31.45 -17.89 35.50
N GLY A 4 30.15 -18.07 35.75
CA GLY A 4 29.20 -18.70 34.84
C GLY A 4 28.88 -17.87 33.60
N CYS A 5 28.85 -18.51 32.44
CA CYS A 5 28.29 -17.95 31.22
C CYS A 5 26.77 -18.18 31.27
N ALA A 6 26.01 -17.10 31.42
CA ALA A 6 24.56 -17.14 31.44
C ALA A 6 24.02 -17.73 30.12
N ALA A 7 23.38 -18.89 30.20
CA ALA A 7 22.60 -19.45 29.12
C ALA A 7 21.37 -18.55 28.91
N THR A 8 21.43 -17.67 27.92
CA THR A 8 20.25 -16.94 27.46
C THR A 8 19.36 -17.94 26.74
N THR A 9 18.35 -18.40 27.46
CA THR A 9 17.27 -19.25 26.96
C THR A 9 16.76 -18.72 25.62
N VAL A 10 16.83 -19.56 24.59
CA VAL A 10 16.19 -19.34 23.29
C VAL A 10 14.70 -19.16 23.56
N ARG A 11 14.26 -17.90 23.65
CA ARG A 11 12.84 -17.57 23.54
C ARG A 11 12.47 -17.93 22.11
N TYR A 12 11.66 -18.97 21.96
CA TYR A 12 10.88 -19.20 20.75
C TYR A 12 10.40 -17.86 20.22
N LEU A 13 10.68 -17.59 18.95
CA LEU A 13 10.11 -16.47 18.20
C LEU A 13 8.59 -16.63 18.23
N ARG A 14 7.98 -16.08 19.28
CA ARG A 14 6.55 -15.80 19.32
C ARG A 14 6.35 -14.71 18.29
N LEU A 15 5.79 -15.09 17.14
CA LEU A 15 5.13 -14.18 16.22
C LEU A 15 4.37 -13.15 17.07
N LYS A 16 4.49 -11.85 16.74
CA LYS A 16 3.70 -10.82 17.41
C LYS A 16 2.24 -11.32 17.51
N PRO A 17 1.62 -11.31 18.70
CA PRO A 17 0.39 -12.06 18.97
C PRO A 17 -0.84 -11.59 18.18
N ASP A 18 -0.74 -10.49 17.43
CA ASP A 18 -1.90 -9.76 16.94
C ASP A 18 -2.21 -9.93 15.45
N LEU A 19 -1.49 -10.78 14.71
CA LEU A 19 -1.82 -11.06 13.30
C LEU A 19 -1.89 -12.58 13.06
N LYS A 20 -3.11 -13.07 12.84
CA LYS A 20 -3.38 -14.46 12.45
C LYS A 20 -2.70 -14.76 11.12
N GLN A 21 -1.94 -15.86 11.08
CA GLN A 21 -1.34 -16.38 9.86
C GLN A 21 -2.43 -16.69 8.81
N PRO A 22 -2.28 -16.24 7.54
CA PRO A 22 -3.14 -16.68 6.46
C PRO A 22 -2.97 -18.19 6.23
N ARG A 23 -4.03 -18.97 6.42
CA ARG A 23 -4.02 -20.40 6.05
C ARG A 23 -4.07 -20.51 4.52
N LEU A 24 -3.00 -21.01 3.91
CA LEU A 24 -3.00 -21.47 2.52
C LEU A 24 -3.93 -22.69 2.43
N GLY A 25 -5.00 -22.58 1.63
CA GLY A 25 -5.94 -23.69 1.39
C GLY A 25 -5.30 -24.76 0.50
N ARG A 26 -5.50 -26.03 0.84
CA ARG A 26 -5.19 -27.17 -0.04
C ARG A 26 -6.28 -27.30 -1.11
N PRO A 27 -5.97 -27.79 -2.33
CA PRO A 27 -6.98 -28.14 -3.32
C PRO A 27 -7.68 -29.46 -2.94
N ASP A 28 -8.97 -29.54 -3.28
CA ASP A 28 -9.88 -30.66 -3.01
C ASP A 28 -9.49 -31.94 -3.78
N GLY A 29 -9.68 -33.10 -3.14
CA GLY A 29 -9.50 -34.42 -3.75
C GLY A 29 -9.68 -35.56 -2.75
N ASP A 30 -10.90 -36.10 -2.73
CA ASP A 30 -11.37 -37.45 -2.40
C ASP A 30 -10.74 -38.28 -1.27
N GLY A 31 -11.58 -38.50 -0.24
CA GLY A 31 -11.83 -39.76 0.47
C GLY A 31 -10.66 -40.63 0.90
N LEU A 32 -10.44 -40.75 2.22
CA LEU A 32 -10.31 -42.02 2.94
C LEU A 32 -10.35 -41.76 4.45
N SER A 33 -11.16 -42.57 5.13
CA SER A 33 -11.45 -42.59 6.56
C SER A 33 -10.31 -43.17 7.39
N GLY A 34 -10.04 -42.60 8.57
CA GLY A 34 -9.42 -43.32 9.70
C GLY A 34 -8.27 -42.60 10.41
N PRO A 35 -8.14 -42.74 11.75
CA PRO A 35 -7.42 -41.81 12.61
C PRO A 35 -5.95 -42.21 12.77
N HIS A 36 -5.08 -41.22 13.02
CA HIS A 36 -4.14 -41.20 14.14
C HIS A 36 -3.10 -40.10 13.95
N ASN A 37 -2.97 -39.26 14.98
CA ASN A 37 -1.86 -38.34 15.18
C ASN A 37 -0.53 -39.10 15.07
N GLN A 38 0.24 -38.83 14.03
CA GLN A 38 1.69 -38.97 14.07
C GLN A 38 2.30 -37.65 13.60
N ALA A 39 2.78 -36.89 14.58
CA ALA A 39 3.72 -35.81 14.34
C ALA A 39 4.97 -36.43 13.74
N SER A 40 5.20 -36.23 12.43
CA SER A 40 6.50 -36.49 11.84
C SER A 40 7.46 -35.41 12.32
N GLU A 41 8.24 -35.80 13.31
CA GLU A 41 9.39 -35.09 13.84
C GLU A 41 10.44 -34.99 12.74
N CYS A 42 10.38 -33.93 11.92
CA CYS A 42 11.45 -33.59 11.00
C CYS A 42 12.64 -33.12 11.84
N GLN A 43 13.58 -34.04 12.06
CA GLN A 43 14.86 -33.81 12.71
C GLN A 43 15.51 -32.53 12.16
N ALA A 44 15.51 -31.49 12.99
CA ALA A 44 16.23 -30.26 12.74
C ALA A 44 17.73 -30.58 12.77
N ARG A 45 18.33 -30.76 11.59
CA ARG A 45 19.78 -30.63 11.45
C ARG A 45 20.13 -29.24 11.96
N THR A 46 20.99 -29.18 12.97
CA THR A 46 21.56 -27.97 13.54
C THR A 46 22.24 -27.15 12.44
N ALA A 47 21.48 -26.24 11.82
CA ALA A 47 22.04 -25.24 10.93
C ALA A 47 22.81 -24.24 11.81
N LYS A 48 24.12 -24.15 11.58
CA LYS A 48 24.95 -23.04 12.06
C LYS A 48 24.21 -21.72 11.79
N PRO A 49 24.35 -20.68 12.65
CA PRO A 49 23.76 -19.38 12.36
C PRO A 49 24.20 -18.96 10.96
N VAL A 50 23.24 -18.68 10.08
CA VAL A 50 23.51 -18.19 8.72
C VAL A 50 24.07 -16.77 8.88
N SER A 51 25.36 -16.68 9.20
CA SER A 51 26.06 -15.44 9.58
C SER A 51 26.43 -14.60 8.35
N ARG A 52 25.62 -14.66 7.29
CA ARG A 52 25.77 -13.78 6.13
C ARG A 52 24.46 -13.70 5.38
N CYS A 53 23.61 -12.79 5.82
CA CYS A 53 22.44 -12.41 5.04
C CYS A 53 22.89 -11.82 3.70
N ALA A 54 22.12 -12.08 2.65
CA ALA A 54 22.51 -11.76 1.29
C ALA A 54 22.87 -10.28 1.12
N ALA A 55 23.99 -9.98 0.48
CA ALA A 55 24.37 -8.59 0.23
C ALA A 55 23.40 -7.89 -0.74
N LYS A 56 22.67 -8.64 -1.57
CA LYS A 56 21.75 -8.11 -2.58
C LYS A 56 20.39 -8.77 -2.50
N VAL A 57 19.33 -7.97 -2.50
CA VAL A 57 17.95 -8.44 -2.45
C VAL A 57 17.06 -7.76 -3.47
N ALA A 58 16.05 -8.48 -3.93
CA ALA A 58 14.91 -7.94 -4.65
C ALA A 58 13.72 -7.81 -3.70
N ILE A 59 13.07 -6.64 -3.68
CA ILE A 59 11.90 -6.34 -2.87
C ILE A 59 10.69 -6.24 -3.80
N ASP A 60 9.66 -7.03 -3.49
CA ASP A 60 8.39 -6.99 -4.20
C ASP A 60 7.19 -7.20 -3.26
N GLY A 61 6.03 -6.79 -3.74
CA GLY A 61 4.79 -6.71 -2.99
C GLY A 61 3.75 -7.66 -3.58
N SER A 62 3.17 -8.49 -2.73
CA SER A 62 2.15 -9.46 -3.11
C SER A 62 0.91 -9.30 -2.26
N ARG A 63 -0.28 -9.36 -2.89
CA ARG A 63 -1.55 -9.27 -2.18
C ARG A 63 -2.09 -10.67 -1.89
N PHE A 64 -2.29 -10.96 -0.61
CA PHE A 64 -2.82 -12.25 -0.15
C PHE A 64 -4.27 -12.08 0.27
N LYS A 65 -5.15 -12.92 -0.27
CA LYS A 65 -6.57 -12.94 0.08
C LYS A 65 -6.73 -13.42 1.52
N ALA A 66 -7.48 -12.65 2.31
CA ALA A 66 -7.85 -13.04 3.67
C ALA A 66 -9.04 -14.00 3.68
N VAL A 67 -9.35 -14.54 4.85
CA VAL A 67 -10.58 -15.31 5.09
C VAL A 67 -11.76 -14.34 5.26
N ASN A 68 -11.96 -13.46 4.28
CA ASN A 68 -13.10 -12.56 4.23
C ASN A 68 -13.57 -12.40 2.78
N SER A 69 -14.87 -12.57 2.56
CA SER A 69 -15.43 -12.34 1.23
C SER A 69 -15.50 -10.84 0.95
N ARG A 70 -15.41 -10.46 -0.32
CA ARG A 70 -15.63 -9.07 -0.75
C ARG A 70 -16.97 -8.53 -0.26
N ASP A 71 -17.96 -9.41 -0.15
CA ASP A 71 -19.30 -9.03 0.24
C ASP A 71 -19.49 -8.82 1.74
N LYS A 72 -18.63 -9.43 2.55
CA LYS A 72 -18.52 -9.25 4.00
C LYS A 72 -17.51 -8.15 4.38
N ASN A 73 -17.13 -7.32 3.43
CA ASN A 73 -16.36 -6.10 3.66
C ASN A 73 -17.19 -4.86 3.32
N TYR A 74 -17.39 -4.00 4.31
CA TYR A 74 -18.26 -2.85 4.26
C TYR A 74 -17.46 -1.55 4.31
N THR A 75 -17.90 -0.61 3.49
CA THR A 75 -17.51 0.81 3.52
C THR A 75 -18.80 1.62 3.37
N THR A 76 -18.79 2.91 3.72
CA THR A 76 -19.99 3.75 3.63
C THR A 76 -20.60 3.69 2.23
N GLY A 77 -19.77 3.85 1.19
CA GLY A 77 -20.22 3.77 -0.20
C GLY A 77 -20.74 2.40 -0.61
N LYS A 78 -20.20 1.29 -0.09
CA LYS A 78 -20.73 -0.06 -0.36
C LYS A 78 -22.07 -0.29 0.32
N ILE A 79 -22.26 0.22 1.54
CA ILE A 79 -23.52 0.12 2.28
C ILE A 79 -24.59 0.90 1.52
N ASP A 80 -24.32 2.16 1.19
CA ASP A 80 -25.31 3.02 0.53
C ASP A 80 -25.71 2.46 -0.85
N LYS A 81 -24.74 1.96 -1.63
CA LYS A 81 -25.01 1.27 -2.92
C LYS A 81 -25.87 0.01 -2.78
N ARG A 82 -25.78 -0.71 -1.66
CA ARG A 82 -26.61 -1.92 -1.41
C ARG A 82 -27.98 -1.59 -0.88
N ARG A 83 -28.13 -0.47 -0.17
CA ARG A 83 -29.41 -0.01 0.35
C ARG A 83 -30.34 0.48 -0.75
N GLN A 84 -29.81 1.19 -1.74
CA GLN A 84 -30.61 1.75 -2.83
C GLN A 84 -31.54 0.73 -3.54
N PRO A 85 -31.04 -0.42 -4.06
CA PRO A 85 -31.91 -1.39 -4.74
C PRO A 85 -32.90 -2.08 -3.79
N ILE A 86 -32.59 -2.14 -2.48
CA ILE A 86 -33.50 -2.67 -1.47
C ILE A 86 -34.66 -1.68 -1.25
N GLU A 87 -34.35 -0.39 -1.11
CA GLU A 87 -35.34 0.67 -0.97
C GLU A 87 -36.27 0.71 -2.20
N GLU A 88 -35.71 0.64 -3.41
CA GLU A 88 -36.47 0.54 -4.67
C GLU A 88 -37.36 -0.73 -4.73
N SER A 89 -36.85 -1.87 -4.25
CA SER A 89 -37.62 -3.12 -4.24
C SER A 89 -38.74 -3.11 -3.21
N VAL A 90 -38.54 -2.50 -2.04
CA VAL A 90 -39.59 -2.31 -1.04
C VAL A 90 -40.69 -1.42 -1.60
N GLN A 91 -40.34 -0.30 -2.24
CA GLN A 91 -41.33 0.60 -2.86
C GLN A 91 -42.14 -0.15 -3.92
N ARG A 92 -41.47 -0.87 -4.83
CA ARG A 92 -42.11 -1.67 -5.88
C ARG A 92 -43.12 -2.69 -5.31
N TYR A 93 -42.80 -3.33 -4.18
CA TYR A 93 -43.72 -4.28 -3.56
C TYR A 93 -44.89 -3.59 -2.85
N LEU A 94 -44.70 -2.40 -2.28
CA LEU A 94 -45.79 -1.61 -1.70
C LEU A 94 -46.77 -1.15 -2.79
N ASP A 95 -46.26 -0.65 -3.91
CA ASP A 95 -47.08 -0.22 -5.05
C ASP A 95 -47.89 -1.39 -5.65
N ALA A 96 -47.30 -2.59 -5.68
CA ALA A 96 -47.97 -3.81 -6.14
C ALA A 96 -49.12 -4.24 -5.20
N ILE A 97 -48.93 -4.09 -3.88
CA ILE A 97 -50.00 -4.35 -2.89
C ILE A 97 -51.13 -3.34 -3.06
N GLU A 98 -50.80 -2.04 -3.16
CA GLU A 98 -51.80 -0.99 -3.36
C GLU A 98 -52.62 -1.20 -4.66
N THR A 99 -51.96 -1.66 -5.73
CA THR A 99 -52.64 -1.99 -6.99
C THR A 99 -53.57 -3.19 -6.84
N ALA A 100 -53.14 -4.23 -6.11
CA ALA A 100 -53.97 -5.41 -5.85
C ALA A 100 -55.22 -5.05 -5.03
N ASP A 101 -55.07 -4.23 -3.99
CA ASP A 101 -56.18 -3.78 -3.14
C ASP A 101 -57.22 -2.97 -3.94
N ARG A 102 -56.78 -2.16 -4.91
CA ARG A 102 -57.67 -1.39 -5.80
C ARG A 102 -58.40 -2.25 -6.84
N THR A 103 -57.79 -3.34 -7.29
CA THR A 103 -58.29 -4.15 -8.41
C THR A 103 -59.05 -5.40 -7.98
N THR A 104 -58.84 -5.90 -6.77
CA THR A 104 -59.52 -7.11 -6.26
C THR A 104 -59.85 -6.96 -4.76
N PRO A 105 -60.94 -6.26 -4.40
CA PRO A 105 -61.26 -5.95 -3.01
C PRO A 105 -61.71 -7.16 -2.14
N THR A 106 -62.06 -8.29 -2.77
CA THR A 106 -62.84 -9.38 -2.15
C THR A 106 -62.07 -10.69 -1.96
N GLY A 107 -60.74 -10.66 -1.77
CA GLY A 107 -60.00 -11.86 -1.39
C GLY A 107 -58.57 -11.59 -0.94
N PHE A 108 -58.19 -12.16 0.21
CA PHE A 108 -56.80 -12.28 0.64
C PHE A 108 -56.05 -13.18 -0.35
N ASP A 109 -55.42 -12.60 -1.36
CA ASP A 109 -54.58 -13.35 -2.30
C ASP A 109 -53.29 -13.81 -1.58
N VAL A 110 -52.95 -15.09 -1.74
CA VAL A 110 -51.69 -15.71 -1.30
C VAL A 110 -50.48 -14.90 -1.80
N LYS A 111 -50.60 -14.26 -2.97
CA LYS A 111 -49.56 -13.37 -3.51
C LYS A 111 -49.30 -12.16 -2.61
N THR A 112 -50.33 -11.55 -2.03
CA THR A 112 -50.21 -10.37 -1.16
C THR A 112 -49.50 -10.74 0.15
N VAL A 113 -49.82 -11.90 0.73
CA VAL A 113 -49.11 -12.44 1.91
C VAL A 113 -47.62 -12.61 1.63
N HIS A 114 -47.27 -13.19 0.48
CA HIS A 114 -45.87 -13.40 0.10
C HIS A 114 -45.11 -12.09 -0.16
N LEU A 115 -45.79 -11.03 -0.62
CA LEU A 115 -45.20 -9.69 -0.76
C LEU A 115 -44.89 -9.08 0.61
N TYR A 116 -45.78 -9.21 1.60
CA TYR A 116 -45.50 -8.77 2.97
C TYR A 116 -44.29 -9.49 3.59
N GLU A 117 -44.16 -10.80 3.38
CA GLU A 117 -42.99 -11.57 3.84
C GLU A 117 -41.69 -11.06 3.21
N LYS A 118 -41.70 -10.79 1.90
CA LYS A 118 -40.55 -10.21 1.18
C LYS A 118 -40.19 -8.84 1.72
N ILE A 119 -41.17 -7.95 1.93
CA ILE A 119 -40.97 -6.63 2.55
C ILE A 119 -40.37 -6.79 3.95
N ALA A 120 -40.89 -7.70 4.77
CA ALA A 120 -40.36 -7.95 6.11
C ALA A 120 -38.90 -8.41 6.10
N ARG A 121 -38.51 -9.27 5.14
CA ARG A 121 -37.11 -9.69 4.93
C ARG A 121 -36.22 -8.51 4.52
N LEU A 122 -36.63 -7.72 3.53
CA LEU A 122 -35.87 -6.55 3.07
C LEU A 122 -35.72 -5.48 4.16
N ARG A 123 -36.78 -5.22 4.93
CA ARG A 123 -36.72 -4.30 6.09
C ARG A 123 -35.78 -4.80 7.19
N ARG A 124 -35.69 -6.12 7.42
CA ARG A 124 -34.69 -6.71 8.34
C ARG A 124 -33.28 -6.42 7.84
N GLU A 125 -33.01 -6.64 6.57
CA GLU A 125 -31.70 -6.39 5.95
C GLU A 125 -31.29 -4.91 6.03
N MET A 126 -32.23 -3.98 5.81
CA MET A 126 -31.98 -2.54 6.02
C MET A 126 -31.57 -2.20 7.45
N ARG A 127 -32.20 -2.84 8.46
CA ARG A 127 -31.82 -2.64 9.86
C ARG A 127 -30.42 -3.16 10.15
N GLU A 128 -30.03 -4.29 9.56
CA GLU A 128 -28.66 -4.80 9.66
C GLU A 128 -27.65 -3.84 9.04
N PHE A 129 -27.92 -3.29 7.85
CA PHE A 129 -27.05 -2.28 7.26
C PHE A 129 -26.93 -1.01 8.12
N ALA A 130 -28.02 -0.59 8.78
CA ALA A 130 -27.98 0.53 9.71
C ALA A 130 -27.09 0.23 10.93
N ARG A 131 -27.16 -0.99 11.47
CA ARG A 131 -26.27 -1.45 12.58
C ARG A 131 -24.80 -1.47 12.15
N ILE A 132 -24.51 -2.06 10.99
CA ILE A 132 -23.16 -2.12 10.42
C ILE A 132 -22.62 -0.70 10.16
N LYS A 133 -23.45 0.22 9.64
CA LYS A 133 -23.06 1.62 9.41
C LYS A 133 -22.68 2.34 10.72
N LYS A 134 -23.37 2.07 11.83
CA LYS A 134 -23.01 2.58 13.16
C LYS A 134 -21.69 2.01 13.66
N GLN A 135 -21.45 0.70 13.46
CA GLN A 135 -20.16 0.09 13.82
C GLN A 135 -19.01 0.68 12.99
N LEU A 136 -19.25 0.90 11.69
CA LEU A 136 -18.27 1.47 10.76
C LEU A 136 -17.75 2.84 11.21
N GLN A 137 -18.59 3.67 11.83
CA GLN A 137 -18.20 4.99 12.34
C GLN A 137 -17.18 4.92 13.48
N LYS A 138 -17.07 3.79 14.18
CA LYS A 138 -16.09 3.59 15.25
C LYS A 138 -14.70 3.26 14.71
N HIS A 139 -14.59 2.83 13.45
CA HIS A 139 -13.32 2.47 12.84
C HIS A 139 -12.65 3.69 12.17
N PRO A 140 -11.36 3.95 12.42
CA PRO A 140 -10.67 5.13 11.92
C PRO A 140 -10.54 5.15 10.38
N ASP A 141 -10.44 3.98 9.77
CA ASP A 141 -10.31 3.78 8.32
C ASP A 141 -11.66 3.70 7.58
N LYS A 142 -12.78 3.82 8.31
CA LYS A 142 -14.16 3.73 7.78
C LYS A 142 -14.39 2.46 6.95
N GLN A 143 -13.72 1.38 7.34
CA GLN A 143 -13.86 0.06 6.73
C GLN A 143 -14.11 -1.00 7.80
N LEU A 144 -14.98 -1.97 7.50
CA LEU A 144 -15.27 -3.08 8.39
C LEU A 144 -15.24 -4.39 7.61
N SER A 145 -14.44 -5.33 8.09
CA SER A 145 -14.40 -6.71 7.59
C SER A 145 -15.04 -7.61 8.66
N MET A 146 -16.08 -8.38 8.30
CA MET A 146 -16.84 -9.14 9.31
C MET A 146 -16.14 -10.42 9.75
N THR A 147 -15.60 -11.20 8.82
CA THR A 147 -15.01 -12.51 9.14
C THR A 147 -13.56 -12.37 9.63
N ASP A 148 -12.80 -11.47 9.00
CA ASP A 148 -11.41 -11.19 9.35
C ASP A 148 -11.26 -9.67 9.60
N PRO A 149 -11.36 -9.22 10.87
CA PRO A 149 -11.39 -7.80 11.22
C PRO A 149 -10.15 -7.01 10.80
N ASP A 150 -9.01 -7.67 10.63
CA ASP A 150 -7.75 -7.02 10.26
C ASP A 150 -7.59 -6.88 8.75
N ALA A 151 -8.33 -7.67 7.96
CA ALA A 151 -8.24 -7.61 6.51
C ALA A 151 -8.79 -6.29 5.95
N ARG A 152 -8.15 -5.77 4.89
CA ARG A 152 -8.57 -4.53 4.21
C ARG A 152 -8.87 -4.78 2.75
N SER A 153 -9.79 -3.99 2.19
CA SER A 153 -10.06 -4.04 0.75
C SER A 153 -8.97 -3.28 0.01
N MET A 154 -8.26 -3.97 -0.88
CA MET A 154 -7.16 -3.45 -1.66
C MET A 154 -7.56 -3.40 -3.13
N ALA A 155 -7.17 -2.31 -3.80
CA ALA A 155 -7.34 -2.20 -5.24
C ALA A 155 -6.31 -3.06 -5.97
N THR A 156 -6.73 -3.67 -7.05
CA THR A 156 -5.96 -4.48 -7.98
C THR A 156 -6.22 -3.96 -9.39
N SER A 157 -5.34 -4.29 -10.33
CA SER A 157 -5.32 -3.73 -11.68
C SER A 157 -6.55 -4.07 -12.55
N GLY A 158 -7.41 -5.01 -12.14
CA GLY A 158 -8.63 -5.38 -12.87
C GLY A 158 -9.89 -4.64 -12.40
N ARG A 159 -10.79 -4.29 -13.33
CA ARG A 159 -12.13 -3.76 -13.01
C ARG A 159 -12.88 -4.73 -12.09
N GLY A 160 -13.35 -4.25 -10.94
CA GLY A 160 -14.10 -5.06 -9.97
C GLY A 160 -13.28 -6.12 -9.21
N SER A 161 -11.96 -6.20 -9.45
CA SER A 161 -11.10 -7.28 -8.93
C SER A 161 -10.51 -7.04 -7.53
N GLY A 162 -11.01 -6.02 -6.81
CA GLY A 162 -10.47 -5.68 -5.49
C GLY A 162 -10.49 -6.87 -4.53
N ILE A 163 -9.33 -7.18 -3.96
CA ILE A 163 -9.13 -8.28 -3.02
C ILE A 163 -9.32 -7.74 -1.60
N VAL A 164 -9.97 -8.50 -0.73
CA VAL A 164 -9.97 -8.22 0.71
C VAL A 164 -8.90 -9.12 1.32
N GLY A 165 -7.89 -8.50 1.93
CA GLY A 165 -6.66 -9.21 2.22
C GLY A 165 -5.60 -8.36 2.89
N TYR A 166 -4.38 -8.85 2.77
CA TYR A 166 -3.16 -8.24 3.28
C TYR A 166 -2.20 -7.97 2.13
N ASN A 167 -1.40 -6.93 2.27
CA ASN A 167 -0.28 -6.66 1.38
C ASN A 167 0.97 -7.21 2.08
N VAL A 168 1.66 -8.13 1.43
CA VAL A 168 2.85 -8.78 1.96
C VAL A 168 4.03 -8.29 1.14
N GLN A 169 4.96 -7.66 1.83
CA GLN A 169 6.21 -7.14 1.28
C GLN A 169 7.28 -8.18 1.55
N VAL A 170 8.01 -8.59 0.52
CA VAL A 170 8.96 -9.69 0.59
C VAL A 170 10.30 -9.23 0.05
N ALA A 171 11.38 -9.50 0.77
CA ALA A 171 12.74 -9.39 0.25
C ALA A 171 13.28 -10.79 -0.05
N VAL A 172 13.76 -10.97 -1.27
CA VAL A 172 14.28 -12.23 -1.78
C VAL A 172 15.76 -12.06 -2.10
N ASP A 173 16.60 -12.98 -1.64
CA ASP A 173 18.01 -13.05 -2.02
C ASP A 173 18.15 -13.29 -3.53
N THR A 174 18.93 -12.46 -4.20
CA THR A 174 19.17 -12.59 -5.64
C THR A 174 20.02 -13.80 -6.02
N LYS A 175 20.81 -14.35 -5.08
CA LYS A 175 21.74 -15.46 -5.36
C LYS A 175 21.08 -16.83 -5.21
N HIS A 176 20.38 -17.07 -4.09
CA HIS A 176 19.78 -18.37 -3.78
C HIS A 176 18.25 -18.37 -3.91
N HIS A 177 17.65 -17.22 -4.26
CA HIS A 177 16.19 -17.08 -4.43
C HIS A 177 15.38 -17.45 -3.17
N LEU A 178 15.99 -17.28 -2.00
CA LEU A 178 15.34 -17.50 -0.70
C LEU A 178 14.71 -16.22 -0.19
N ILE A 179 13.55 -16.34 0.44
CA ILE A 179 12.92 -15.24 1.18
C ILE A 179 13.75 -14.99 2.43
N VAL A 180 14.28 -13.78 2.55
CA VAL A 180 15.14 -13.38 3.67
C VAL A 180 14.42 -12.46 4.66
N GLU A 181 13.43 -11.71 4.21
CA GLU A 181 12.63 -10.82 5.05
C GLU A 181 11.20 -10.73 4.52
N HIS A 182 10.22 -10.55 5.41
CA HIS A 182 8.85 -10.29 5.02
C HIS A 182 8.12 -9.38 6.02
N GLU A 183 7.29 -8.48 5.51
CA GLU A 183 6.40 -7.63 6.31
C GLU A 183 4.96 -7.75 5.80
N VAL A 184 4.00 -7.88 6.72
CA VAL A 184 2.58 -7.90 6.39
C VAL A 184 1.97 -6.57 6.78
N THR A 185 1.35 -5.88 5.82
CA THR A 185 0.74 -4.57 5.98
C THR A 185 -0.68 -4.51 5.43
N ASN A 186 -1.48 -3.63 6.02
CA ASN A 186 -2.83 -3.32 5.56
C ASN A 186 -2.88 -2.17 4.55
N ILE A 187 -1.71 -1.63 4.17
CA ILE A 187 -1.58 -0.60 3.15
C ILE A 187 -1.65 -1.26 1.77
N GLY A 188 -2.71 -0.96 1.01
CA GLY A 188 -2.98 -1.62 -0.27
C GLY A 188 -2.06 -1.25 -1.45
N ASN A 189 -1.10 -0.36 -1.22
CA ASN A 189 -0.10 0.05 -2.20
C ASN A 189 1.31 -0.17 -1.66
N ASP A 190 2.27 -0.21 -2.58
CA ASP A 190 3.67 -0.48 -2.26
C ASP A 190 4.48 0.80 -2.02
N HIS A 191 3.83 1.96 -2.16
CA HIS A 191 4.42 3.23 -1.79
C HIS A 191 4.64 3.25 -0.27
N GLY A 192 5.82 3.70 0.17
CA GLY A 192 6.11 3.84 1.60
C GLY A 192 6.57 2.57 2.30
N GLN A 193 6.82 1.47 1.57
CA GLN A 193 7.21 0.18 2.17
C GLN A 193 8.71 -0.10 2.13
N LEU A 194 9.47 0.61 1.29
CA LEU A 194 10.88 0.31 1.04
C LEU A 194 11.75 0.57 2.27
N GLY A 195 11.55 1.73 2.93
CA GLY A 195 12.31 2.09 4.13
C GLY A 195 12.02 1.17 5.31
N ARG A 196 10.78 0.66 5.42
CA ARG A 196 10.41 -0.32 6.46
C ARG A 196 11.11 -1.66 6.27
N MET A 197 11.14 -2.16 5.03
CA MET A 197 11.86 -3.39 4.70
C MET A 197 13.36 -3.26 4.98
N ALA A 198 13.96 -2.10 4.66
CA ALA A 198 15.37 -1.83 4.99
C ALA A 198 15.62 -1.80 6.51
N ALA A 199 14.76 -1.14 7.28
CA ALA A 199 14.87 -1.10 8.74
C ALA A 199 14.70 -2.48 9.38
N SER A 200 13.66 -3.23 8.98
CA SER A 200 13.40 -4.59 9.47
C SER A 200 14.57 -5.53 9.22
N ARG A 201 15.17 -5.44 8.03
CA ARG A 201 16.38 -6.19 7.67
C ARG A 201 17.56 -5.81 8.57
N LYS A 202 17.82 -4.51 8.76
CA LYS A 202 18.93 -4.04 9.61
C LYS A 202 18.77 -4.50 11.07
N GLU A 203 17.54 -4.52 11.59
CA GLU A 203 17.25 -5.04 12.93
C GLU A 203 17.54 -6.55 13.06
N ARG A 204 17.28 -7.35 12.01
CA ARG A 204 17.55 -8.80 12.02
C ARG A 204 19.00 -9.17 11.75
N ASP A 205 19.60 -8.55 10.74
CA ASP A 205 20.88 -8.96 10.15
C ASP A 205 22.07 -8.20 10.75
N GLY A 206 21.80 -7.07 11.44
CA GLY A 206 22.82 -6.15 11.94
C GLY A 206 23.32 -5.16 10.87
N GLN A 207 24.51 -4.58 11.10
CA GLN A 207 25.09 -3.49 10.30
C GLN A 207 25.82 -3.98 9.03
N ALA A 208 25.21 -4.89 8.26
CA ALA A 208 25.77 -5.24 6.96
C ALA A 208 25.22 -4.28 5.90
N GLU A 209 26.12 -3.62 5.15
CA GLU A 209 25.72 -2.88 3.95
C GLU A 209 24.95 -3.81 3.00
N ALA A 210 23.73 -3.41 2.63
CA ALA A 210 22.84 -4.19 1.77
C ALA A 210 22.46 -3.39 0.52
N GLU A 211 22.24 -4.09 -0.58
CA GLU A 211 21.70 -3.53 -1.82
C GLU A 211 20.27 -4.07 -2.01
N GLY A 212 19.30 -3.19 -2.23
CA GLY A 212 17.90 -3.55 -2.46
C GLY A 212 17.41 -3.04 -3.81
N ALA A 213 16.97 -3.91 -4.70
CA ALA A 213 16.28 -3.55 -5.93
C ALA A 213 14.76 -3.68 -5.75
N ALA A 214 13.98 -2.70 -6.20
CA ALA A 214 12.52 -2.76 -6.09
C ALA A 214 11.82 -2.20 -7.33
N ALA A 215 10.55 -2.59 -7.52
CA ALA A 215 9.75 -2.11 -8.63
C ALA A 215 9.50 -0.59 -8.56
N ARG A 216 9.11 0.02 -9.69
CA ARG A 216 8.81 1.46 -9.81
C ARG A 216 7.81 1.99 -8.76
N GLY A 217 6.87 1.14 -8.30
CA GLY A 217 5.87 1.50 -7.29
C GLY A 217 6.47 1.89 -5.93
N TYR A 218 7.69 1.45 -5.63
CA TYR A 218 8.39 1.74 -4.38
C TYR A 218 9.10 3.10 -4.37
N PHE A 219 9.11 3.81 -5.51
CA PHE A 219 9.86 5.04 -5.62
C PHE A 219 9.28 6.15 -4.73
N GLY A 220 10.10 6.65 -3.80
CA GLY A 220 9.81 7.82 -2.98
C GLY A 220 11.10 8.42 -2.44
N GLY A 221 11.24 9.75 -2.48
CA GLY A 221 12.43 10.43 -1.94
C GLY A 221 12.68 10.08 -0.46
N PRO A 222 11.67 10.23 0.42
CA PRO A 222 11.79 9.83 1.83
C PRO A 222 12.14 8.35 2.03
N GLU A 223 11.59 7.46 1.19
CA GLU A 223 11.85 6.02 1.27
C GLU A 223 13.29 5.65 0.91
N ILE A 224 13.83 6.24 -0.17
CA ILE A 224 15.23 6.04 -0.57
C ILE A 224 16.16 6.56 0.53
N ARG A 225 15.85 7.73 1.11
CA ARG A 225 16.61 8.27 2.25
C ARG A 225 16.52 7.36 3.47
N ALA A 226 15.35 6.79 3.76
CA ALA A 226 15.19 5.85 4.87
C ALA A 226 16.05 4.59 4.65
N CYS A 227 16.21 4.12 3.41
CA CYS A 227 17.14 3.04 3.10
C CYS A 227 18.59 3.45 3.36
N GLU A 228 19.01 4.64 2.91
CA GLU A 228 20.37 5.17 3.13
C GLU A 228 20.70 5.29 4.64
N LEU A 229 19.75 5.75 5.46
CA LEU A 229 19.89 5.82 6.93
C LEU A 229 19.95 4.44 7.60
N ASN A 230 19.49 3.40 6.91
CA ASN A 230 19.56 2.01 7.34
C ASN A 230 20.66 1.24 6.58
N ASP A 231 21.72 1.93 6.13
CA ASP A 231 22.90 1.36 5.45
C ASP A 231 22.54 0.47 4.25
N THR A 232 21.42 0.80 3.59
CA THR A 232 20.88 0.06 2.44
C THR A 232 20.88 0.93 1.20
N SER A 233 21.61 0.51 0.16
CA SER A 233 21.60 1.14 -1.16
C SER A 233 20.39 0.67 -1.96
N ALA A 234 19.45 1.57 -2.24
CA ALA A 234 18.22 1.26 -2.96
C ALA A 234 18.29 1.57 -4.46
N TYR A 235 17.99 0.57 -5.30
CA TYR A 235 17.87 0.68 -6.75
C TYR A 235 16.39 0.60 -7.16
N VAL A 236 15.80 1.77 -7.44
CA VAL A 236 14.37 1.85 -7.79
C VAL A 236 14.20 2.70 -9.07
N PRO A 237 13.49 2.20 -10.10
CA PRO A 237 13.23 2.97 -11.31
C PRO A 237 12.44 4.25 -11.01
N LYS A 238 12.96 5.39 -11.48
CA LYS A 238 12.30 6.68 -11.30
C LYS A 238 11.05 6.78 -12.18
N PRO A 239 9.85 7.00 -11.60
CA PRO A 239 8.63 7.16 -12.37
C PRO A 239 8.67 8.47 -13.19
N LEU A 240 8.41 8.34 -14.48
CA LEU A 240 8.33 9.49 -15.40
C LEU A 240 6.86 9.93 -15.58
N THR A 241 6.19 10.34 -14.49
CA THR A 241 4.74 10.66 -14.48
C THR A 241 4.40 12.15 -14.55
N SER A 242 5.38 13.04 -14.78
CA SER A 242 5.12 14.48 -14.70
C SER A 242 4.00 14.93 -15.64
N ALA A 243 3.03 15.68 -15.13
CA ALA A 243 1.95 16.28 -15.92
C ALA A 243 2.49 17.12 -17.09
N SER A 244 3.65 17.75 -16.91
CA SER A 244 4.38 18.47 -17.96
C SER A 244 4.70 17.60 -19.17
N ARG A 245 5.14 16.34 -18.96
CA ARG A 245 5.44 15.43 -20.07
C ARG A 245 4.21 15.07 -20.90
N LYS A 246 3.07 14.80 -20.25
CA LYS A 246 1.80 14.53 -20.97
C LYS A 246 1.37 15.73 -21.82
N LYS A 247 1.76 16.94 -21.44
CA LYS A 247 1.49 18.19 -22.16
C LYS A 247 2.62 18.59 -23.13
N GLY A 248 3.64 17.76 -23.33
CA GLY A 248 4.80 18.07 -24.18
C GLY A 248 5.70 19.20 -23.67
N LEU A 249 5.55 19.60 -22.40
CA LEU A 249 6.35 20.66 -21.77
C LEU A 249 7.68 20.11 -21.24
N PHE A 250 8.69 20.98 -21.15
CA PHE A 250 9.94 20.67 -20.48
C PHE A 250 9.70 20.14 -19.06
N THR A 251 10.43 19.10 -18.71
CA THR A 251 10.38 18.38 -17.45
C THR A 251 11.56 18.77 -16.55
N LYS A 252 11.75 18.06 -15.43
CA LYS A 252 12.93 18.26 -14.56
C LYS A 252 14.20 17.64 -15.17
N ALA A 253 14.06 16.72 -16.13
CA ALA A 253 15.20 16.11 -16.81
C ALA A 253 15.89 17.09 -17.78
N ASP A 254 15.14 18.06 -18.31
CA ASP A 254 15.64 19.09 -19.24
C ASP A 254 16.35 20.25 -18.53
N LEU A 255 16.53 20.14 -17.21
CA LEU A 255 17.16 21.13 -16.35
C LEU A 255 18.44 20.53 -15.75
N VAL A 256 19.55 21.25 -15.84
CA VAL A 256 20.85 20.81 -15.33
C VAL A 256 21.11 21.51 -14.00
N TYR A 257 21.44 20.77 -12.96
CA TYR A 257 21.85 21.36 -11.68
C TYR A 257 23.36 21.59 -11.67
N LEU A 258 23.78 22.83 -11.43
CA LEU A 258 25.18 23.23 -11.30
C LEU A 258 25.51 23.33 -9.81
N ALA A 259 26.07 22.24 -9.26
CA ALA A 259 26.28 22.11 -7.81
C ALA A 259 27.23 23.17 -7.22
N LYS A 260 28.25 23.60 -7.97
CA LYS A 260 29.22 24.61 -7.50
C LYS A 260 28.58 25.93 -7.10
N ASP A 261 27.57 26.35 -7.87
CA ASP A 261 26.93 27.66 -7.71
C ASP A 261 25.54 27.57 -7.07
N ASP A 262 25.08 26.36 -6.74
CA ASP A 262 23.72 26.08 -6.28
C ASP A 262 22.64 26.72 -7.20
N VAL A 263 22.76 26.50 -8.51
CA VAL A 263 21.79 26.99 -9.51
C VAL A 263 21.32 25.88 -10.43
N TYR A 264 20.13 26.05 -10.99
CA TYR A 264 19.70 25.24 -12.13
C TYR A 264 19.90 26.02 -13.44
N ARG A 265 20.46 25.38 -14.46
CA ARG A 265 20.46 25.87 -15.84
C ARG A 265 19.24 25.30 -16.56
N CYS A 266 18.42 26.17 -17.14
CA CYS A 266 17.28 25.74 -17.93
C CYS A 266 17.65 25.49 -19.40
N SER A 267 16.73 24.90 -20.16
CA SER A 267 16.93 24.60 -21.59
C SER A 267 17.12 25.85 -22.46
N ALA A 268 16.69 27.03 -21.98
CA ALA A 268 16.99 28.32 -22.62
C ALA A 268 18.37 28.88 -22.26
N GLY A 269 19.16 28.16 -21.46
CA GLY A 269 20.49 28.60 -20.98
C GLY A 269 20.46 29.47 -19.72
N GLU A 270 19.31 29.98 -19.31
CA GLU A 270 19.14 30.87 -18.15
C GLU A 270 19.42 30.18 -16.81
N ARG A 271 19.97 30.95 -15.86
CA ARG A 271 20.28 30.50 -14.50
C ARG A 271 19.11 30.76 -13.55
N ALA A 272 18.58 29.68 -12.99
CA ALA A 272 17.60 29.71 -11.93
C ALA A 272 18.32 29.67 -10.58
N ILE A 273 18.42 30.84 -9.94
CA ILE A 273 18.98 31.00 -8.60
C ILE A 273 17.99 30.52 -7.54
N HIS A 274 18.52 30.16 -6.36
CA HIS A 274 17.72 29.93 -5.17
C HIS A 274 16.99 31.21 -4.75
N ARG A 275 15.78 31.07 -4.21
CA ARG A 275 14.91 32.22 -3.89
C ARG A 275 14.40 32.18 -2.46
N PHE A 276 13.83 31.04 -2.07
CA PHE A 276 13.34 30.83 -0.72
C PHE A 276 13.17 29.34 -0.43
N ASN A 277 12.93 29.05 0.85
CA ASN A 277 12.61 27.71 1.34
C ASN A 277 11.13 27.63 1.70
N THR A 278 10.50 26.50 1.45
CA THR A 278 9.10 26.24 1.80
C THR A 278 8.94 24.82 2.31
N VAL A 279 7.92 24.59 3.13
CA VAL A 279 7.59 23.25 3.62
C VAL A 279 6.32 22.80 2.89
N GLU A 280 6.43 21.75 2.09
CA GLU A 280 5.29 21.12 1.42
C GLU A 280 5.28 19.64 1.80
N ASN A 281 4.14 19.13 2.29
CA ASN A 281 3.97 17.73 2.74
C ASN A 281 5.06 17.27 3.74
N GLY A 282 5.44 18.14 4.68
CA GLY A 282 6.49 17.87 5.68
C GLY A 282 7.92 17.82 5.13
N MET A 283 8.15 18.20 3.88
CA MET A 283 9.47 18.24 3.26
C MET A 283 9.96 19.69 3.12
N ASN A 284 11.19 19.96 3.57
CA ASN A 284 11.86 21.25 3.35
C ASN A 284 12.33 21.35 1.90
N LEU A 285 11.72 22.24 1.13
CA LEU A 285 12.00 22.42 -0.29
C LEU A 285 12.70 23.76 -0.52
N ARG A 286 13.83 23.71 -1.22
CA ARG A 286 14.47 24.90 -1.80
C ARG A 286 13.84 25.17 -3.17
N VAL A 287 13.42 26.42 -3.37
CA VAL A 287 12.72 26.86 -4.59
C VAL A 287 13.64 27.75 -5.43
N TYR A 288 13.71 27.44 -6.71
CA TYR A 288 14.55 28.13 -7.69
C TYR A 288 13.73 28.60 -8.88
N TRP A 289 14.04 29.76 -9.45
CA TRP A 289 13.55 30.17 -10.77
C TRP A 289 14.40 31.31 -11.38
N PRO A 290 14.51 31.36 -12.72
CA PRO A 290 15.23 32.43 -13.40
C PRO A 290 14.36 33.68 -13.50
N SER A 291 14.97 34.87 -13.35
CA SER A 291 14.27 36.15 -13.53
C SER A 291 13.80 36.37 -14.97
N ALA A 292 14.50 35.80 -15.95
CA ALA A 292 14.21 35.95 -17.38
C ALA A 292 12.93 35.24 -17.87
N CYS A 293 12.30 34.41 -17.02
CA CYS A 293 11.14 33.59 -17.36
C CYS A 293 9.99 34.32 -18.07
N PRO A 294 9.57 35.54 -17.67
CA PRO A 294 8.46 36.25 -18.32
C PRO A 294 8.75 36.70 -19.76
N ARG A 295 10.02 36.90 -20.10
CA ARG A 295 10.46 37.36 -21.44
C ARG A 295 11.12 36.24 -22.26
N CYS A 296 11.03 34.99 -21.79
CA CYS A 296 11.73 33.86 -22.38
C CYS A 296 11.02 33.37 -23.67
N PRO A 297 11.72 33.24 -24.80
CA PRO A 297 11.14 32.72 -26.05
C PRO A 297 10.58 31.29 -25.91
N LEU A 298 11.19 30.46 -25.06
CA LEU A 298 10.78 29.07 -24.85
C LEU A 298 9.62 28.91 -23.85
N LYS A 299 8.97 30.00 -23.45
CA LYS A 299 7.98 30.01 -22.37
C LYS A 299 6.82 29.06 -22.60
N GLN A 300 6.25 29.08 -23.81
CA GLN A 300 5.10 28.25 -24.18
C GLN A 300 5.38 26.74 -24.03
N ARG A 301 6.62 26.31 -24.25
CA ARG A 301 7.07 24.92 -24.08
C ARG A 301 7.59 24.61 -22.67
N CYS A 302 7.67 25.61 -21.79
CA CYS A 302 8.28 25.47 -20.47
C CYS A 302 7.26 25.33 -19.33
N SER A 303 6.36 26.28 -19.14
CA SER A 303 5.39 26.27 -18.03
C SER A 303 4.25 27.25 -18.30
N PRO A 304 3.00 26.91 -17.93
CA PRO A 304 1.88 27.84 -18.02
C PRO A 304 1.97 29.02 -17.03
N SER A 305 2.70 28.86 -15.91
CA SER A 305 2.84 29.94 -14.92
C SER A 305 3.89 30.98 -15.33
N HIS A 306 3.78 32.23 -14.87
CA HIS A 306 4.74 33.32 -15.15
C HIS A 306 6.21 32.97 -14.88
N TYR A 307 6.49 32.12 -13.89
CA TYR A 307 7.83 31.60 -13.60
C TYR A 307 7.84 30.07 -13.58
N ARG A 308 8.90 29.47 -14.15
CA ARG A 308 9.18 28.05 -13.99
C ARG A 308 9.83 27.83 -12.64
N ARG A 309 9.02 27.44 -11.64
CA ARG A 309 9.52 27.13 -10.29
C ARG A 309 10.05 25.71 -10.25
N ILE A 310 11.30 25.56 -9.82
CA ILE A 310 11.97 24.29 -9.63
C ILE A 310 12.04 24.06 -8.13
N ARG A 311 11.50 22.93 -7.68
CA ARG A 311 11.55 22.50 -6.28
C ARG A 311 12.58 21.40 -6.13
N ARG A 312 13.48 21.56 -5.17
CA ARG A 312 14.46 20.57 -4.77
C ARG A 312 14.27 20.29 -3.28
N TRP A 313 14.13 19.02 -2.93
CA TRP A 313 14.10 18.63 -1.53
C TRP A 313 15.48 18.83 -0.91
N GLU A 314 15.52 19.53 0.21
CA GLU A 314 16.71 19.72 1.03
C GLU A 314 16.84 18.55 1.99
N LEU A 315 17.94 17.82 1.85
CA LEU A 315 18.31 16.75 2.77
C LEU A 315 19.06 17.38 3.94
N ASN A 316 18.37 18.15 4.77
CA ASN A 316 18.93 18.55 6.06
C ASN A 316 18.76 17.39 7.04
N ILE A 317 19.88 16.85 7.51
CA ILE A 317 19.98 16.10 8.77
C ILE A 317 20.62 17.09 9.76
N PHE A 318 20.13 17.10 10.99
CA PHE A 318 20.90 17.58 12.14
C PHE A 318 22.29 16.91 12.13
N GLY A 319 23.31 17.57 11.56
CA GLY A 319 24.72 17.19 11.72
C GLY A 319 25.41 16.39 10.60
N VAL A 320 24.76 16.06 9.47
CA VAL A 320 25.48 15.41 8.34
C VAL A 320 25.13 16.09 7.02
N SER A 321 26.06 16.91 6.54
CA SER A 321 26.07 17.49 5.18
C SER A 321 26.48 16.43 4.16
N GLY A 322 25.64 15.41 3.99
CA GLY A 322 25.80 14.39 2.96
C GLY A 322 25.10 14.81 1.67
N THR A 323 25.85 15.04 0.59
CA THR A 323 25.28 14.90 -0.76
C THR A 323 24.86 13.44 -0.94
N MET A 324 23.65 13.16 -1.48
CA MET A 324 23.27 11.79 -1.89
C MET A 324 24.43 11.20 -2.70
N LYS A 325 25.14 10.23 -2.11
CA LYS A 325 26.16 9.46 -2.81
C LYS A 325 25.46 8.75 -3.96
N SER A 326 25.67 9.27 -5.16
CA SER A 326 25.37 8.65 -6.44
C SER A 326 24.06 7.84 -6.50
N MET A 327 22.98 8.51 -6.90
CA MET A 327 21.87 7.85 -7.56
C MET A 327 22.41 7.25 -8.88
N LYS A 328 22.99 6.04 -8.84
CA LYS A 328 23.40 5.30 -10.05
C LYS A 328 22.13 4.86 -10.74
N LEU A 329 21.68 5.69 -11.68
CA LEU A 329 20.60 5.39 -12.60
C LEU A 329 20.99 4.13 -13.40
N VAL A 330 20.28 3.03 -13.17
CA VAL A 330 20.27 1.93 -14.13
C VAL A 330 19.45 2.42 -15.31
N GLY A 331 20.13 2.81 -16.38
CA GLY A 331 19.52 3.09 -17.67
C GLY A 331 19.01 1.78 -18.27
N SER A 332 17.74 1.76 -18.65
CA SER A 332 17.21 0.83 -19.63
C SER A 332 17.46 1.36 -21.04
#